data_AF-A0A5C5RHE1-F1
#
_entry.id   AF-A0A5C5RHE1-F1
#
_cell.length_a   1.000
_cell.length_b   1.000
_cell.length_c   1.000
_cell.angle_alpha   90.00
_cell.angle_beta   90.00
_cell.angle_gamma   90.00
#
_symmetry.space_group_name_H-M   'P 1'
#
loop_
_entity.id
_entity.type
_entity.pdbx_description
1 polymer ?
#
loop_
_entity_poly.entity_id
_entity_poly.type
_entity_poly.pdbx_seq_one_letter_code
_entity_poly.pdbx_strand_id
1 'polypeptide(L)'
;MVARKSVLRAPADFGLAVQQARMAHGLSQSSLAEELGISQSAVSEIETGKSTLYLRRLLELARATGIHFSATWEEEVAPQR
;
A
#
# COMPACT_ATOMS: atom_id res chain seq x y z
N MET A 1 4.18 19.02 3.92
CA MET A 1 4.20 17.61 3.53
C MET A 1 4.99 16.83 4.56
N VAL A 2 4.44 15.73 5.08
CA VAL A 2 5.15 14.83 6.01
C VAL A 2 5.41 13.51 5.30
N ALA A 3 6.66 13.07 5.28
CA ALA A 3 7.01 11.74 4.77
C ALA A 3 6.60 10.68 5.80
N ARG A 4 5.66 9.81 5.43
CA ARG A 4 5.31 8.60 6.18
C ARG A 4 6.22 7.46 5.74
N LYS A 5 6.53 6.57 6.67
CA LYS A 5 7.27 5.34 6.39
C LYS A 5 6.66 4.18 7.16
N SER A 6 6.54 3.03 6.51
CA SER A 6 6.15 1.77 7.12
C SER A 6 7.10 0.64 6.72
N VAL A 7 7.35 -0.29 7.65
CA VAL A 7 8.10 -1.52 7.37
C VAL A 7 7.11 -2.63 7.06
N LEU A 8 7.31 -3.31 5.93
CA LEU A 8 6.37 -4.31 5.43
C LEU A 8 6.81 -5.70 5.91
N ARG A 9 6.04 -6.31 6.81
CA ARG A 9 6.32 -7.63 7.41
C ARG A 9 5.26 -8.66 7.09
N ALA A 10 4.05 -8.22 6.80
CA ALA A 10 2.92 -9.04 6.39
C ALA A 10 2.21 -8.39 5.19
N PRO A 11 1.44 -9.17 4.41
CA PRO A 11 0.68 -8.61 3.29
C PRO A 11 -0.31 -7.51 3.68
N ALA A 12 -0.87 -7.56 4.89
CA ALA A 12 -1.75 -6.51 5.41
C ALA A 12 -1.02 -5.16 5.55
N ASP A 13 0.28 -5.15 5.87
CA ASP A 13 1.06 -3.91 5.97
C ASP A 13 1.17 -3.21 4.61
N PHE A 14 1.29 -4.00 3.54
CA PHE A 14 1.32 -3.48 2.18
C PHE A 14 -0.04 -2.90 1.78
N GLY A 15 -1.12 -3.64 2.02
CA GLY A 15 -2.49 -3.17 1.74
C GLY A 15 -2.80 -1.86 2.45
N LEU A 16 -2.45 -1.76 3.73
CA LEU A 16 -2.61 -0.53 4.51
C LEU A 16 -1.75 0.62 3.98
N ALA A 17 -0.48 0.36 3.62
CA ALA A 17 0.40 1.39 3.06
C ALA A 17 -0.13 1.92 1.73
N VAL A 18 -0.64 1.05 0.85
CA VAL A 18 -1.28 1.43 -0.43
C VAL A 18 -2.52 2.28 -0.15
N GLN A 19 -3.37 1.87 0.78
CA GLN A 19 -4.56 2.63 1.16
C GLN A 19 -4.19 4.03 1.67
N GLN A 20 -3.22 4.12 2.57
CA GLN A 20 -2.79 5.40 3.15
C GLN A 20 -2.16 6.31 2.11
N ALA A 21 -1.31 5.78 1.22
CA ALA A 21 -0.74 6.54 0.12
C ALA A 21 -1.84 7.05 -0.82
N ARG A 22 -2.77 6.17 -1.23
CA ARG A 22 -3.90 6.54 -2.09
C ARG A 22 -4.72 7.70 -1.49
N MET A 23 -5.06 7.60 -0.21
CA MET A 23 -5.82 8.64 0.49
C MET A 23 -5.04 9.95 0.62
N ALA A 24 -3.73 9.87 0.89
CA ALA A 24 -2.86 11.04 0.97
C ALA A 24 -2.75 11.81 -0.36
N HIS A 25 -2.89 11.11 -1.50
CA HIS A 25 -2.97 11.71 -2.83
C HIS A 25 -4.39 12.11 -3.26
N GLY A 26 -5.39 12.01 -2.36
CA GLY A 26 -6.78 12.37 -2.67
C GLY A 26 -7.47 11.44 -3.66
N LEU A 27 -6.93 10.25 -3.91
CA LEU A 27 -7.46 9.30 -4.88
C LEU A 27 -8.55 8.42 -4.27
N SER A 28 -9.62 8.19 -5.02
CA SER A 28 -10.57 7.11 -4.72
C SER A 28 -10.02 5.75 -5.20
N GLN A 29 -10.55 4.63 -4.72
CA GLN A 29 -10.16 3.32 -5.24
C GLN A 29 -10.47 3.18 -6.74
N SER A 30 -11.58 3.76 -7.21
CA SER A 30 -11.94 3.76 -8.64
C SER A 30 -10.96 4.58 -9.47
N SER A 31 -10.55 5.75 -8.99
CA SER A 31 -9.57 6.61 -9.69
C SER A 31 -8.22 5.92 -9.82
N LEU A 32 -7.74 5.28 -8.75
CA LEU A 32 -6.50 4.49 -8.81
C LEU A 32 -6.64 3.28 -9.75
N ALA A 33 -7.80 2.63 -9.75
CA ALA A 33 -8.06 1.49 -10.62
C ALA A 33 -8.05 1.88 -12.10
N GLU A 34 -8.66 3.03 -12.44
CA GLU A 34 -8.66 3.61 -13.78
C GLU A 34 -7.23 3.94 -14.24
N GLU A 35 -6.43 4.59 -13.39
CA GLU A 35 -5.03 4.93 -13.68
C GLU A 35 -4.17 3.68 -13.97
N LEU A 36 -4.42 2.59 -13.24
CA LEU A 36 -3.68 1.34 -13.37
C LEU A 36 -4.28 0.37 -14.40
N GLY A 37 -5.43 0.68 -15.00
CA GLY A 37 -6.13 -0.20 -15.94
C GLY A 37 -6.60 -1.52 -15.30
N ILE A 38 -6.96 -1.51 -14.01
CA ILE A 38 -7.48 -2.68 -13.27
C ILE A 38 -8.89 -2.42 -12.74
N SER A 39 -9.54 -3.43 -12.15
CA SER A 39 -10.83 -3.22 -11.51
C SER A 39 -10.69 -2.55 -10.14
N GLN A 40 -11.70 -1.75 -9.75
CA GLN A 40 -11.78 -1.22 -8.40
C GLN A 40 -11.84 -2.33 -7.34
N SER A 41 -12.43 -3.48 -7.65
CA SER A 41 -12.41 -4.65 -6.77
C SER A 41 -10.99 -5.18 -6.54
N ALA A 42 -10.13 -5.18 -7.56
CA ALA A 42 -8.73 -5.59 -7.41
C ALA A 42 -7.97 -4.65 -6.47
N VAL A 43 -8.18 -3.33 -6.57
CA VAL A 43 -7.62 -2.35 -5.62
C VAL A 43 -8.11 -2.65 -4.21
N SER A 44 -9.41 -2.88 -4.02
CA SER A 44 -9.99 -3.22 -2.71
C SER A 44 -9.43 -4.52 -2.12
N GLU A 45 -9.27 -5.57 -2.92
CA GLU A 45 -8.65 -6.83 -2.49
C GLU A 45 -7.19 -6.66 -2.07
N ILE A 46 -6.44 -5.80 -2.76
CA ILE A 46 -5.07 -5.47 -2.39
C ILE A 46 -5.03 -4.71 -1.07
N GLU A 47 -5.84 -3.66 -0.93
CA GLU A 47 -5.89 -2.84 0.30
C GLU A 47 -6.36 -3.63 1.52
N THR A 48 -7.23 -4.63 1.32
CA THR A 48 -7.71 -5.52 2.38
C THR A 48 -6.85 -6.78 2.57
N GLY A 49 -5.82 -6.97 1.74
CA GLY A 49 -4.86 -8.07 1.83
C GLY A 49 -5.36 -9.44 1.33
N LYS A 50 -6.53 -9.50 0.68
CA LYS A 50 -7.30 -10.74 0.40
C LYS A 50 -6.68 -11.63 -0.70
N SER A 51 -5.81 -11.10 -1.56
CA SER A 51 -5.27 -11.82 -2.74
C SER A 51 -3.74 -11.75 -2.85
N THR A 52 -3.03 -11.95 -1.74
CA THR A 52 -1.60 -11.60 -1.59
C THR A 52 -0.62 -12.77 -1.50
N LEU A 53 -0.94 -13.94 -2.09
CA LEU A 53 -0.08 -15.14 -2.01
C LEU A 53 1.35 -14.90 -2.51
N TYR A 54 1.52 -14.20 -3.63
CA TYR A 54 2.84 -13.86 -4.16
C TYR A 54 3.59 -12.90 -3.25
N LEU A 55 2.91 -11.87 -2.72
CA LEU A 55 3.51 -10.93 -1.78
C LEU A 55 3.97 -11.64 -0.50
N ARG A 56 3.21 -12.60 0.01
CA ARG A 56 3.63 -13.42 1.15
C ARG A 56 4.94 -14.15 0.86
N ARG A 57 5.05 -14.79 -0.31
CA ARG A 57 6.30 -15.46 -0.73
C ARG A 57 7.47 -14.49 -0.84
N LEU A 58 7.25 -13.28 -1.37
CA LEU A 58 8.29 -12.24 -1.42
C LEU A 58 8.76 -11.81 -0.03
N LEU A 59 7.83 -11.64 0.92
CA LEU A 59 8.16 -11.30 2.31
C LEU A 59 8.92 -12.43 3.03
N GLU A 60 8.56 -13.70 2.75
CA GLU A 60 9.27 -14.88 3.26
C GLU A 60 10.69 -14.98 2.69
N LEU A 61 10.84 -14.79 1.38
CA LEU A 61 12.16 -14.73 0.74
C LEU A 61 13.01 -13.62 1.35
N ALA A 62 12.45 -12.42 1.50
CA ALA A 62 13.16 -11.29 2.08
C ALA A 62 13.66 -11.60 3.49
N ARG A 63 12.83 -12.24 4.32
CA ARG A 63 13.24 -12.70 5.65
C ARG A 63 14.37 -13.73 5.58
N ALA A 64 14.29 -14.68 4.65
CA ALA A 64 15.30 -15.73 4.49
C ALA A 64 16.64 -15.18 3.98
N THR A 65 16.63 -14.10 3.20
CA THR A 65 17.83 -13.53 2.56
C THR A 65 18.35 -12.25 3.23
N GLY A 66 17.67 -11.74 4.27
CA GLY A 66 18.03 -10.50 4.96
C GLY A 66 17.61 -9.21 4.22
N ILE A 67 16.75 -9.31 3.21
CA ILE A 67 16.17 -8.14 2.53
C ILE A 67 15.06 -7.55 3.39
N HIS A 68 14.91 -6.23 3.35
CA HIS A 68 13.88 -5.50 4.08
C HIS A 68 13.03 -4.69 3.10
N PHE A 69 11.70 -4.81 3.22
CA PHE A 69 10.75 -3.98 2.47
C PHE A 69 10.23 -2.84 3.33
N SER A 70 10.16 -1.64 2.74
CA SER A 70 9.51 -0.48 3.34
C SER A 70 8.73 0.31 2.30
N ALA A 71 7.60 0.88 2.72
CA ALA A 71 6.82 1.83 1.93
C ALA A 71 6.99 3.24 2.48
N THR A 72 7.01 4.23 1.59
CA THR A 72 7.07 5.66 1.92
C THR A 72 6.12 6.44 1.04
N TRP A 73 5.41 7.42 1.60
CA TRP A 73 4.53 8.31 0.85
C TRP A 73 4.45 9.67 1.54
N GLU A 74 4.04 10.69 0.78
CA GLU A 74 3.87 12.05 1.28
C GLU A 74 2.41 12.27 1.65
N GLU A 75 2.19 12.83 2.83
CA GLU A 75 0.86 13.27 3.27
C GLU A 75 0.84 14.79 3.31
N GLU A 76 -0.09 15.39 2.56
CA GLU A 76 -0.40 16.81 2.69
C GLU A 76 -1.28 16.99 3.92
N VAL A 77 -0.69 17.54 4.98
CA VAL A 77 -1.41 17.81 6.22
C VAL A 77 -2.38 18.95 5.96
N ALA A 78 -3.68 18.64 5.88
CA ALA A 78 -4.70 19.67 5.85
C ALA A 78 -4.54 20.56 7.09
N PRO A 79 -4.54 21.90 6.96
CA PRO A 79 -4.37 22.79 8.10
C PRO A 79 -5.49 22.51 9.12
N GLN A 80 -5.11 22.21 10.36
CA GLN A 80 -6.05 22.14 11.47
C GLN A 80 -6.76 23.51 11.57
N ARG A 81 -8.08 23.52 11.32
CA ARG A 81 -8.96 24.66 11.64
C ARG A 81 -9.38 24.59 13.09
#